data_AF-A0A7Y2EZM9-F1
#
_entry.id   AF-A0A7Y2EZM9-F1
#
_cell.length_a   1.000
_cell.length_b   1.000
_cell.length_c   1.000
_cell.angle_alpha   90.00
_cell.angle_beta   90.00
_cell.angle_gamma   90.00
#
_symmetry.space_group_name_H-M   'P 1'
#
loop_
_entity.id
_entity.type
_entity.pdbx_description
1 polymer ?
#
loop_
_entity_poly.entity_id
_entity_poly.type
_entity_poly.pdbx_seq_one_letter_code
_entity_poly.pdbx_strand_id
1 'polypeptide(L)'
;MLDRASMLRRVAIFFMTAGVVFGALAIGQGKQGVTLELGAISTVEFVADRSITVVDEAATEVAEQVAREAVEPVLRTDGSVEGEVRSRISEVLDEVEASVVDTPPAISVTPLPDEPDPTTTTSPSTTVPDEETPSTTTTTVPVELVTGTVTGQVFIDVGEEADLLFDEGIDVALVGIDVTVVGADGFWTTVSSGADGSFTAEDVVVDGPVIVAIDLEDPSLPESLVISSANQRQDLDGGGTDVVAEAFVFRPNVVPRDAAESNLLGAYPDLDLATVATLVDVAREDIVRIARGRSPQLSQIEARALDAAGNALESGIEESEVPAVRAQIKQSATTRLVIIDGQPDESASAAAADLAGVFLMANRVEDEALFLDQQDAAAELVPDVEVDYSPGELIVGVGEEISQPALAAIEGLDLNRPDPVGYGALAVLSAVLVLMIFAYLARFRPGFWPPTAVFPSSASSSCSLPSPSAAWNWPRARSVTTPTSLGTPSRPPASGS
;
A
#
# COMPACT_ATOMS: atom_id res chain seq x y z
N MET A 1 91.66 35.08 -32.45
CA MET A 1 90.33 34.53 -32.09
C MET A 1 90.54 33.59 -30.92
N LEU A 2 90.49 34.10 -29.68
CA LEU A 2 90.45 33.22 -28.51
C LEU A 2 89.06 32.59 -28.46
N ASP A 3 89.06 31.27 -28.30
CA ASP A 3 87.90 30.40 -28.40
C ASP A 3 86.83 30.82 -27.39
N ARG A 4 85.74 31.47 -27.87
CA ARG A 4 84.59 31.88 -27.04
C ARG A 4 84.02 30.70 -26.24
N ALA A 5 84.20 29.47 -26.73
CA ALA A 5 83.81 28.26 -26.03
C ALA A 5 84.56 28.07 -24.71
N SER A 6 85.83 28.46 -24.61
CA SER A 6 86.63 28.37 -23.38
C SER A 6 86.14 29.34 -22.30
N MET A 7 85.64 30.52 -22.67
CA MET A 7 85.19 31.54 -21.72
C MET A 7 83.83 31.17 -21.13
N LEU A 8 82.90 30.73 -21.98
CA LEU A 8 81.57 30.28 -21.54
C LEU A 8 81.66 29.10 -20.56
N ARG A 9 82.59 28.16 -20.81
CA ARG A 9 82.75 26.96 -19.97
C ARG A 9 83.19 27.30 -18.55
N ARG A 10 84.04 28.31 -18.37
CA ARG A 10 84.57 28.71 -17.05
C ARG A 10 83.54 29.48 -16.22
N VAL A 11 82.78 30.36 -16.85
CA VAL A 11 81.67 31.07 -16.21
C VAL A 11 80.56 30.10 -15.80
N ALA A 12 80.23 29.14 -16.67
CA ALA A 12 79.26 28.09 -16.37
C ALA A 12 79.67 27.25 -15.15
N ILE A 13 80.94 26.84 -15.06
CA ILE A 13 81.44 26.07 -13.91
C ILE A 13 81.31 26.87 -12.60
N PHE A 14 81.59 28.18 -12.62
CA PHE A 14 81.49 29.04 -11.44
C PHE A 14 80.05 29.20 -10.93
N PHE A 15 79.11 29.48 -11.84
CA PHE A 15 77.70 29.57 -11.44
C PHE A 15 77.15 28.21 -11.00
N MET A 16 77.64 27.11 -11.61
CA MET A 16 77.27 25.77 -11.20
C MET A 16 77.78 25.45 -9.79
N THR A 17 79.04 25.76 -9.45
CA THR A 17 79.54 25.53 -8.08
C THR A 17 78.91 26.46 -7.06
N ALA A 18 78.68 27.74 -7.39
CA ALA A 18 77.96 28.66 -6.50
C ALA A 18 76.50 28.19 -6.27
N GLY A 19 75.82 27.75 -7.32
CA GLY A 19 74.48 27.18 -7.24
C GLY A 19 74.43 25.88 -6.42
N VAL A 20 75.43 25.01 -6.56
CA VAL A 20 75.53 23.76 -5.79
C VAL A 20 75.82 24.02 -4.31
N VAL A 21 76.71 24.97 -3.98
CA VAL A 21 76.99 25.34 -2.58
C VAL A 21 75.78 26.02 -1.94
N PHE A 22 75.09 26.90 -2.67
CA PHE A 22 73.85 27.52 -2.21
C PHE A 22 72.75 26.48 -2.00
N GLY A 23 72.56 25.56 -2.95
CA GLY A 23 71.60 24.46 -2.83
C GLY A 23 71.90 23.54 -1.65
N ALA A 24 73.17 23.18 -1.43
CA ALA A 24 73.58 22.32 -0.32
C ALA A 24 73.36 22.97 1.06
N LEU A 25 73.54 24.29 1.17
CA LEU A 25 73.27 25.03 2.41
C LEU A 25 71.77 25.26 2.64
N ALA A 26 70.99 25.50 1.58
CA ALA A 26 69.54 25.69 1.68
C ALA A 26 68.81 24.42 2.15
N ILE A 27 69.31 23.23 1.79
CA ILE A 27 68.69 21.94 2.16
C ILE A 27 68.90 21.59 3.65
N GLY A 28 69.92 22.14 4.32
CA GLY A 28 70.34 21.69 5.65
C GLY A 28 69.70 22.38 6.86
N GLN A 29 68.97 23.50 6.69
CA GLN A 29 68.55 24.33 7.84
C GLN A 29 67.08 24.78 7.85
N GLY A 30 66.22 24.16 7.04
CA GLY A 30 64.79 24.27 7.31
C GLY A 30 64.51 23.65 8.67
N LYS A 31 64.13 24.44 9.69
CA LYS A 31 63.34 23.90 10.81
C LYS A 31 62.22 23.12 10.13
N GLN A 32 62.27 21.79 10.22
CA GLN A 32 61.23 20.96 9.63
C GLN A 32 59.94 21.43 10.31
N GLY A 33 59.03 22.02 9.54
CA GLY A 33 57.69 22.31 10.06
C GLY A 33 57.22 20.99 10.67
N VAL A 34 56.86 21.02 11.94
CA VAL A 34 56.38 19.80 12.60
C VAL A 34 55.09 19.47 11.85
N THR A 35 55.05 18.31 11.21
CA THR A 35 53.81 17.83 10.59
C THR A 35 52.87 17.54 11.73
N LEU A 36 51.92 18.45 11.95
CA LEU A 36 50.88 18.28 12.96
C LEU A 36 49.79 17.42 12.31
N GLU A 37 49.54 16.26 12.89
CA GLU A 37 48.43 15.39 12.53
C GLU A 37 47.47 15.33 13.72
N LEU A 38 46.17 15.27 13.44
CA LEU A 38 45.14 15.15 14.47
C LEU A 38 45.42 13.91 15.34
N GLY A 39 45.46 14.09 16.67
CA GLY A 39 45.76 13.02 17.63
C GLY A 39 47.25 12.68 17.79
N ALA A 40 48.16 13.35 17.07
CA ALA A 40 49.59 13.18 17.31
C ALA A 40 50.00 13.81 18.64
N ILE A 41 50.98 13.20 19.32
CA ILE A 41 51.56 13.75 20.55
C ILE A 41 52.45 14.94 20.18
N SER A 42 52.16 16.11 20.73
CA SER A 42 52.94 17.31 20.45
C SER A 42 54.35 17.23 21.04
N THR A 43 55.36 17.45 20.20
CA THR A 43 56.77 17.53 20.63
C THR A 43 57.18 18.91 21.10
N VAL A 44 56.33 19.92 20.90
CA VAL A 44 56.59 21.32 21.24
C VAL A 44 55.36 21.94 21.90
N GLU A 45 55.59 22.93 22.74
CA GLU A 45 54.51 23.67 23.39
C GLU A 45 54.00 24.76 22.43
N PHE A 46 52.69 24.83 22.21
CA PHE A 46 52.07 25.92 21.45
C PHE A 46 51.25 26.79 22.40
N VAL A 47 51.55 28.08 22.40
CA VAL A 47 50.88 29.10 23.21
C VAL A 47 50.29 30.14 22.26
N ALA A 48 49.05 30.57 22.51
CA ALA A 48 48.38 31.55 21.68
C ALA A 48 49.07 32.92 21.79
N ASP A 49 49.43 33.52 20.65
CA ASP A 49 50.05 34.86 20.61
C ASP A 49 49.02 36.00 20.57
N ARG A 50 47.80 35.70 20.12
CA ARG A 50 46.63 36.58 20.08
C ARG A 50 45.35 35.76 20.35
N SER A 51 44.25 36.45 20.63
CA SER A 51 42.97 35.79 20.83
C SER A 51 42.45 35.21 19.53
N ILE A 52 41.94 33.97 19.57
CA ILE A 52 41.26 33.33 18.46
C ILE A 52 40.09 32.49 18.99
N THR A 53 38.98 32.54 18.29
CA THR A 53 37.82 31.68 18.52
C THR A 53 37.85 30.62 17.43
N VAL A 54 37.80 29.35 17.83
CA VAL A 54 37.88 28.21 16.93
C VAL A 54 36.70 27.31 17.18
N VAL A 55 36.07 26.84 16.10
CA VAL A 55 34.98 25.87 16.19
C VAL A 55 35.57 24.49 16.51
N ASP A 56 35.08 23.87 17.57
CA ASP A 56 35.35 22.47 17.90
C ASP A 56 34.40 21.59 17.10
N GLU A 57 34.79 21.26 15.87
CA GLU A 57 33.99 20.44 14.94
C GLU A 57 33.56 19.10 15.57
N ALA A 58 34.41 18.48 16.40
CA ALA A 58 34.06 17.23 17.09
C ALA A 58 32.99 17.43 18.17
N ALA A 59 33.09 18.51 18.96
CA ALA A 59 32.05 18.83 19.94
C ALA A 59 30.74 19.26 19.27
N THR A 60 30.80 19.99 18.14
CA THR A 60 29.64 20.33 17.33
C THR A 60 28.97 19.08 16.75
N GLU A 61 29.73 18.15 16.16
CA GLU A 61 29.18 16.90 15.60
C GLU A 61 28.48 16.05 16.67
N VAL A 62 29.04 15.98 17.88
CA VAL A 62 28.40 15.32 19.03
C VAL A 62 27.11 16.04 19.42
N ALA A 63 27.11 17.37 19.45
CA ALA A 63 25.92 18.15 19.77
C ALA A 63 24.83 18.00 18.70
N GLU A 64 25.19 17.98 17.42
CA GLU A 64 24.30 17.66 16.31
C GLU A 64 23.72 16.25 16.44
N GLN A 65 24.54 15.25 16.75
CA GLN A 65 24.07 13.89 16.93
C GLN A 65 23.06 13.79 18.09
N VAL A 66 23.35 14.43 19.23
CA VAL A 66 22.40 14.50 20.36
C VAL A 66 21.11 15.20 19.94
N ALA A 67 21.18 16.23 19.09
CA ALA A 67 19.99 16.90 18.58
C ALA A 67 19.18 16.00 17.63
N ARG A 68 19.83 15.23 16.73
CA ARG A 68 19.15 14.23 15.88
C ARG A 68 18.45 13.17 16.73
N GLU A 69 19.15 12.64 17.72
CA GLU A 69 18.63 11.59 18.62
C GLU A 69 17.49 12.10 19.53
N ALA A 70 17.40 13.41 19.77
CA ALA A 70 16.34 14.01 20.56
C ALA A 70 15.04 14.27 19.77
N VAL A 71 15.05 14.12 18.43
CA VAL A 71 13.84 14.26 17.61
C VAL A 71 12.93 13.06 17.85
N GLU A 72 11.64 13.32 18.10
CA GLU A 72 10.63 12.27 18.23
C GLU A 72 10.20 11.75 16.85
N PRO A 73 9.90 10.45 16.69
CA PRO A 73 9.40 9.90 15.43
C PRO A 73 8.13 10.60 14.96
N VAL A 74 8.09 10.92 13.67
CA VAL A 74 6.91 11.52 13.04
C VAL A 74 5.97 10.40 12.63
N LEU A 75 4.77 10.35 13.20
CA LEU A 75 3.77 9.35 12.86
C LEU A 75 2.84 9.85 11.76
N ARG A 76 2.53 8.98 10.80
CA ARG A 76 1.50 9.18 9.78
C ARG A 76 0.48 8.05 9.78
N THR A 77 -0.73 8.34 9.32
CA THR A 77 -1.77 7.31 9.15
C THR A 77 -1.52 6.51 7.87
N ASP A 78 -1.54 5.19 7.96
CA ASP A 78 -1.48 4.26 6.84
C ASP A 78 -2.90 3.85 6.40
N GLY A 79 -3.34 4.38 5.27
CA GLY A 79 -4.65 4.06 4.69
C GLY A 79 -4.76 2.63 4.15
N SER A 80 -3.65 1.90 3.97
CA SER A 80 -3.73 0.50 3.52
C SER A 80 -4.32 -0.43 4.58
N VAL A 81 -4.09 -0.13 5.85
CA VAL A 81 -4.66 -0.87 6.99
C VAL A 81 -6.18 -0.75 7.02
N GLU A 82 -6.75 0.41 6.68
CA GLU A 82 -8.20 0.56 6.59
C GLU A 82 -8.80 -0.39 5.54
N GLY A 83 -8.19 -0.48 4.36
CA GLY A 83 -8.61 -1.40 3.32
C GLY A 83 -8.57 -2.86 3.77
N GLU A 84 -7.53 -3.26 4.50
CA GLU A 84 -7.39 -4.60 5.04
C GLU A 84 -8.44 -4.92 6.12
N VAL A 85 -8.66 -4.01 7.07
CA VAL A 85 -9.68 -4.19 8.12
C VAL A 85 -11.08 -4.32 7.52
N ARG A 86 -11.42 -3.48 6.54
CA ARG A 86 -12.71 -3.56 5.84
C ARG A 86 -12.87 -4.90 5.13
N SER A 87 -11.84 -5.35 4.42
CA SER A 87 -11.84 -6.64 3.71
C SER A 87 -12.07 -7.81 4.67
N ARG A 88 -11.41 -7.82 5.83
CA ARG A 88 -11.56 -8.89 6.84
C ARG A 88 -12.96 -8.91 7.46
N ILE A 89 -13.56 -7.75 7.71
CA ILE A 89 -14.93 -7.67 8.24
C ILE A 89 -15.92 -8.24 7.22
N SER A 90 -15.81 -7.87 5.95
CA SER A 90 -16.68 -8.40 4.89
C SER A 90 -16.48 -9.91 4.70
N GLU A 91 -15.23 -10.39 4.69
CA GLU A 91 -14.91 -11.83 4.56
C GLU A 91 -15.55 -12.67 5.66
N VAL A 92 -15.61 -12.17 6.90
CA VAL A 92 -16.29 -12.87 8.01
C VAL A 92 -17.78 -12.98 7.76
N LEU A 93 -18.42 -11.94 7.25
CA LEU A 93 -19.87 -11.96 7.02
C LEU A 93 -20.26 -12.77 5.79
N ASP A 94 -19.43 -12.76 4.75
CA ASP A 94 -19.56 -13.67 3.61
C ASP A 94 -19.46 -15.14 4.08
N GLU A 95 -18.51 -15.43 4.98
CA GLU A 95 -18.36 -16.77 5.57
C GLU A 95 -19.55 -17.12 6.50
N VAL A 96 -20.10 -16.16 7.25
CA VAL A 96 -21.33 -16.36 8.04
C VAL A 96 -22.47 -16.79 7.12
N GLU A 97 -22.70 -16.06 6.03
CA GLU A 97 -23.75 -16.35 5.06
C GLU A 97 -23.56 -17.73 4.42
N ALA A 98 -22.32 -18.07 4.04
CA ALA A 98 -22.01 -19.39 3.50
C ALA A 98 -22.17 -20.51 4.54
N SER A 99 -21.86 -20.27 5.82
CA SER A 99 -21.90 -21.27 6.88
C SER A 99 -23.31 -21.68 7.30
N VAL A 100 -24.31 -20.82 7.04
CA VAL A 100 -25.70 -21.08 7.42
C VAL A 100 -26.48 -21.84 6.34
N VAL A 101 -26.02 -21.83 5.08
CA VAL A 101 -26.68 -22.54 3.98
C VAL A 101 -26.12 -23.96 3.88
N ASP A 102 -27.00 -24.97 3.94
CA ASP A 102 -26.58 -26.36 3.76
C ASP A 102 -26.37 -26.66 2.27
N THR A 103 -25.54 -27.66 1.95
CA THR A 103 -25.40 -28.11 0.56
C THR A 103 -26.74 -28.68 0.11
N PRO A 104 -27.34 -28.19 -0.99
CA PRO A 104 -28.62 -28.71 -1.45
C PRO A 104 -28.53 -30.23 -1.61
N PRO A 105 -29.49 -31.01 -1.09
CA PRO A 105 -29.50 -32.45 -1.32
C PRO A 105 -29.54 -32.67 -2.83
N ALA A 106 -28.76 -33.63 -3.33
CA ALA A 106 -28.77 -33.98 -4.74
C ALA A 106 -30.21 -34.34 -5.15
N ILE A 107 -30.88 -33.41 -5.84
CA ILE A 107 -32.27 -33.58 -6.25
C ILE A 107 -32.28 -34.72 -7.26
N SER A 108 -32.83 -35.87 -6.87
CA SER A 108 -33.16 -36.91 -7.82
C SER A 108 -34.42 -36.46 -8.55
N VAL A 109 -34.22 -35.65 -9.59
CA VAL A 109 -35.32 -35.14 -10.43
C VAL A 109 -36.01 -36.36 -11.01
N THR A 110 -37.21 -36.65 -10.53
CA THR A 110 -38.11 -37.54 -11.27
C THR A 110 -38.54 -36.71 -12.47
N PRO A 111 -38.14 -37.08 -13.71
CA PRO A 111 -38.44 -36.27 -14.87
C PRO A 111 -39.94 -36.00 -14.91
N LEU A 112 -40.30 -34.71 -15.04
CA LEU A 112 -41.65 -34.31 -15.39
C LEU A 112 -42.05 -35.11 -16.64
N PRO A 113 -43.30 -35.59 -16.77
CA PRO A 113 -43.74 -36.24 -18.00
C PRO A 113 -43.32 -35.38 -19.18
N ASP A 114 -42.48 -35.94 -20.07
CA ASP A 114 -41.95 -35.23 -21.23
C ASP A 114 -43.11 -34.54 -21.93
N GLU A 115 -42.93 -33.24 -22.23
CA GLU A 115 -43.88 -32.48 -23.04
C GLU A 115 -44.24 -33.36 -24.24
N PRO A 116 -45.53 -33.69 -24.46
CA PRO A 116 -45.89 -34.67 -25.45
C PRO A 116 -45.34 -34.19 -26.79
N ASP A 117 -44.32 -34.89 -27.29
CA ASP A 117 -43.67 -34.60 -28.57
C ASP A 117 -44.79 -34.24 -29.55
N PRO A 118 -44.80 -33.03 -30.15
CA PRO A 118 -45.88 -32.60 -31.01
C PRO A 118 -45.96 -33.65 -32.09
N THR A 119 -46.99 -34.50 -31.99
CA THR A 119 -47.07 -35.72 -32.77
C THR A 119 -47.25 -35.21 -34.18
N THR A 120 -46.14 -35.19 -34.92
CA THR A 120 -46.12 -34.68 -36.29
C THR A 120 -46.92 -35.71 -37.04
N THR A 121 -48.22 -35.44 -37.16
CA THR A 121 -49.16 -36.24 -37.93
C THR A 121 -48.68 -36.15 -39.37
N THR A 122 -47.77 -37.05 -39.71
CA THR A 122 -47.26 -37.23 -41.04
C THR A 122 -48.43 -37.83 -41.81
N SER A 123 -49.20 -36.96 -42.45
CA SER A 123 -50.26 -37.37 -43.36
C SER A 123 -49.64 -38.26 -44.45
N PRO A 124 -50.02 -39.54 -44.57
CA PRO A 124 -49.59 -40.32 -45.72
C PRO A 124 -50.34 -39.79 -46.95
N SER A 125 -49.63 -39.07 -47.81
CA SER A 125 -50.10 -38.76 -49.16
C SER A 125 -50.03 -40.03 -50.01
N THR A 126 -51.07 -40.85 -49.94
CA THR A 126 -51.28 -41.96 -50.88
C THR A 126 -52.32 -41.51 -51.90
N THR A 127 -51.85 -41.25 -53.11
CA THR A 127 -52.69 -40.98 -54.29
C THR A 127 -52.94 -42.30 -55.03
N VAL A 128 -54.14 -42.90 -54.93
CA VAL A 128 -54.69 -43.89 -55.89
C VAL A 128 -56.23 -43.79 -55.90
N PRO A 129 -56.91 -43.90 -57.07
CA PRO A 129 -58.31 -43.52 -57.24
C PRO A 129 -59.31 -44.69 -57.16
N ASP A 130 -60.56 -44.31 -56.91
CA ASP A 130 -61.82 -45.00 -57.23
C ASP A 130 -62.00 -46.47 -56.82
N GLU A 131 -62.76 -46.68 -55.73
CA GLU A 131 -63.75 -47.77 -55.69
C GLU A 131 -64.89 -47.44 -54.70
N GLU A 132 -66.12 -47.49 -55.20
CA GLU A 132 -67.36 -47.27 -54.46
C GLU A 132 -67.53 -48.27 -53.30
N THR A 133 -67.50 -47.78 -52.05
CA THR A 133 -67.78 -48.59 -50.84
C THR A 133 -68.51 -47.70 -49.81
N PRO A 134 -69.52 -48.21 -49.07
CA PRO A 134 -70.56 -47.38 -48.44
C PRO A 134 -70.07 -46.53 -47.26
N SER A 135 -70.54 -45.29 -47.24
CA SER A 135 -70.36 -44.33 -46.14
C SER A 135 -70.98 -44.84 -44.84
N THR A 136 -70.16 -45.33 -43.92
CA THR A 136 -70.51 -45.39 -42.50
C THR A 136 -70.20 -44.03 -41.87
N THR A 137 -71.23 -43.22 -41.66
CA THR A 137 -71.16 -41.99 -40.86
C THR A 137 -70.99 -42.40 -39.40
N THR A 138 -69.75 -42.46 -38.92
CA THR A 138 -69.47 -42.53 -37.49
C THR A 138 -69.79 -41.16 -36.90
N THR A 139 -70.96 -41.02 -36.27
CA THR A 139 -71.29 -39.88 -35.43
C THR A 139 -70.49 -40.01 -34.14
N THR A 140 -69.32 -39.37 -34.09
CA THR A 140 -68.58 -39.17 -32.85
C THR A 140 -69.40 -38.22 -31.99
N VAL A 141 -70.02 -38.75 -30.94
CA VAL A 141 -70.65 -37.93 -29.90
C VAL A 141 -69.52 -37.13 -29.25
N PRO A 142 -69.58 -35.78 -29.19
CA PRO A 142 -68.61 -35.01 -28.45
C PRO A 142 -68.64 -35.48 -27.00
N VAL A 143 -67.50 -35.98 -26.52
CA VAL A 143 -67.33 -36.29 -25.10
C VAL A 143 -67.36 -34.94 -24.40
N GLU A 144 -68.39 -34.68 -23.58
CA GLU A 144 -68.43 -33.51 -22.72
C GLU A 144 -67.32 -33.66 -21.68
N LEU A 145 -66.24 -32.91 -21.83
CA LEU A 145 -65.17 -32.83 -20.85
C LEU A 145 -65.70 -32.07 -19.63
N VAL A 146 -65.59 -32.67 -18.45
CA VAL A 146 -65.90 -31.99 -17.19
C VAL A 146 -64.69 -31.13 -16.82
N THR A 147 -64.84 -29.82 -16.94
CA THR A 147 -63.84 -28.86 -16.46
C THR A 147 -64.15 -28.43 -15.03
N GLY A 148 -63.10 -28.09 -14.29
CA GLY A 148 -63.18 -27.65 -12.91
C GLY A 148 -62.04 -26.71 -12.54
N THR A 149 -61.99 -26.37 -11.27
CA THR A 149 -60.98 -25.47 -10.69
C THR A 149 -60.05 -26.28 -9.80
N VAL A 150 -58.74 -26.09 -9.97
CA VAL A 150 -57.71 -26.63 -9.06
C VAL A 150 -57.19 -25.51 -8.20
N THR A 151 -57.26 -25.64 -6.88
CA THR A 151 -56.75 -24.64 -5.92
C THR A 151 -55.73 -25.26 -4.98
N GLY A 152 -54.79 -24.45 -4.50
CA GLY A 152 -53.80 -24.88 -3.51
C GLY A 152 -53.00 -23.69 -2.96
N GLN A 153 -51.96 -23.99 -2.18
CA GLN A 153 -51.11 -22.99 -1.54
C GLN A 153 -49.62 -23.37 -1.61
N VAL A 154 -48.75 -22.37 -1.57
CA VAL A 154 -47.29 -22.49 -1.55
C VAL A 154 -46.73 -21.63 -0.43
N PHE A 155 -45.98 -22.23 0.50
CA PHE A 155 -45.41 -21.51 1.63
C PHE A 155 -44.06 -22.06 2.11
N ILE A 156 -43.36 -21.27 2.93
CA ILE A 156 -42.17 -21.66 3.69
C ILE A 156 -42.60 -22.01 5.11
N ASP A 157 -42.27 -23.24 5.52
CA ASP A 157 -42.30 -23.70 6.91
C ASP A 157 -41.13 -23.05 7.65
N VAL A 158 -41.45 -22.05 8.48
CA VAL A 158 -40.48 -21.30 9.31
C VAL A 158 -40.55 -21.75 10.77
N GLY A 159 -41.42 -22.72 11.07
CA GLY A 159 -41.57 -23.28 12.40
C GLY A 159 -40.30 -24.01 12.86
N GLU A 160 -40.06 -23.98 14.18
CA GLU A 160 -39.07 -24.89 14.79
C GLU A 160 -39.55 -26.36 14.75
N GLU A 161 -40.88 -26.54 14.71
CA GLU A 161 -41.51 -27.83 14.57
C GLU A 161 -41.52 -28.18 13.09
N ALA A 162 -40.56 -29.01 12.69
CA ALA A 162 -40.43 -29.50 11.32
C ALA A 162 -41.55 -30.50 10.96
N ASP A 163 -42.81 -30.13 11.12
CA ASP A 163 -43.98 -30.99 10.93
C ASP A 163 -44.58 -30.93 9.51
N LEU A 164 -44.11 -29.98 8.66
CA LEU A 164 -44.58 -29.77 7.29
C LEU A 164 -46.07 -29.39 7.22
N LEU A 165 -46.64 -28.84 8.29
CA LEU A 165 -48.02 -28.38 8.30
C LEU A 165 -48.08 -26.86 8.15
N PHE A 166 -49.18 -26.38 7.55
CA PHE A 166 -49.41 -24.94 7.43
C PHE A 166 -49.86 -24.37 8.77
N ASP A 167 -49.02 -23.50 9.34
CA ASP A 167 -49.35 -22.73 10.53
C ASP A 167 -49.67 -21.27 10.18
N GLU A 168 -50.96 -20.96 10.22
CA GLU A 168 -51.46 -19.61 9.94
C GLU A 168 -50.81 -18.57 10.88
N GLY A 169 -50.02 -17.66 10.30
CA GLY A 169 -49.34 -16.58 11.01
C GLY A 169 -47.89 -16.87 11.40
N ILE A 170 -47.42 -18.12 11.26
CA ILE A 170 -46.01 -18.49 11.40
C ILE A 170 -45.40 -18.67 10.01
N ASP A 171 -46.09 -19.42 9.16
CA ASP A 171 -45.64 -19.75 7.82
C ASP A 171 -45.79 -18.60 6.84
N VAL A 172 -45.02 -18.72 5.78
CA VAL A 172 -44.77 -17.62 4.86
C VAL A 172 -45.26 -17.97 3.48
N ALA A 173 -46.30 -17.28 3.03
CA ALA A 173 -46.71 -17.32 1.64
C ALA A 173 -45.54 -17.02 0.68
N LEU A 174 -45.30 -17.91 -0.28
CA LEU A 174 -44.38 -17.68 -1.39
C LEU A 174 -45.17 -17.09 -2.56
N VAL A 175 -44.74 -15.93 -3.05
CA VAL A 175 -45.44 -15.16 -4.08
C VAL A 175 -44.73 -15.32 -5.41
N GLY A 176 -45.49 -15.56 -6.48
CA GLY A 176 -44.98 -15.61 -7.84
C GLY A 176 -44.27 -16.91 -8.21
N ILE A 177 -44.49 -17.99 -7.46
CA ILE A 177 -43.94 -19.32 -7.77
C ILE A 177 -44.82 -19.98 -8.82
N ASP A 178 -44.22 -20.48 -9.89
CA ASP A 178 -44.95 -21.13 -10.97
C ASP A 178 -45.34 -22.58 -10.59
N VAL A 179 -46.64 -22.82 -10.59
CA VAL A 179 -47.26 -24.13 -10.33
C VAL A 179 -47.84 -24.68 -11.62
N THR A 180 -47.37 -25.86 -12.02
CA THR A 180 -47.86 -26.57 -13.20
C THR A 180 -48.97 -27.53 -12.80
N VAL A 181 -50.14 -27.38 -13.42
CA VAL A 181 -51.32 -28.24 -13.24
C VAL A 181 -51.58 -28.98 -14.54
N VAL A 182 -51.55 -30.31 -14.51
CA VAL A 182 -51.86 -31.20 -15.64
C VAL A 182 -53.23 -31.83 -15.42
N GLY A 183 -54.18 -31.56 -16.31
CA GLY A 183 -55.51 -32.15 -16.30
C GLY A 183 -55.54 -33.61 -16.74
N ALA A 184 -56.69 -34.27 -16.55
CA ALA A 184 -56.90 -35.67 -16.92
C ALA A 184 -56.82 -35.93 -18.43
N ASP A 185 -56.93 -34.87 -19.25
CA ASP A 185 -56.75 -34.89 -20.69
C ASP A 185 -55.26 -34.78 -21.12
N GLY A 186 -54.35 -34.58 -20.17
CA GLY A 186 -52.92 -34.41 -20.40
C GLY A 186 -52.50 -32.99 -20.79
N PHE A 187 -53.42 -32.03 -20.85
CA PHE A 187 -53.05 -30.63 -21.04
C PHE A 187 -52.56 -30.03 -19.72
N TRP A 188 -51.51 -29.22 -19.82
CA TRP A 188 -50.94 -28.53 -18.67
C TRP A 188 -51.21 -27.02 -18.75
N THR A 189 -51.34 -26.41 -17.59
CA THR A 189 -51.40 -24.96 -17.41
C THR A 189 -50.46 -24.56 -16.28
N THR A 190 -49.82 -23.41 -16.41
CA THR A 190 -48.95 -22.86 -15.35
C THR A 190 -49.63 -21.64 -14.75
N VAL A 191 -49.72 -21.64 -13.43
CA VAL A 191 -50.29 -20.55 -12.65
C VAL A 191 -49.29 -20.12 -11.58
N SER A 192 -49.06 -18.82 -11.47
CA SER A 192 -48.17 -18.29 -10.43
C SER A 192 -48.93 -18.08 -9.12
N SER A 193 -48.28 -18.34 -7.98
CA SER A 193 -48.87 -18.12 -6.66
C SER A 193 -49.11 -16.62 -6.37
N GLY A 194 -50.21 -16.31 -5.69
CA GLY A 194 -50.62 -14.98 -5.28
C GLY A 194 -49.89 -14.44 -4.04
N ALA A 195 -50.29 -13.25 -3.57
CA ALA A 195 -49.66 -12.58 -2.42
C ALA A 195 -49.81 -13.34 -1.09
N ASP A 196 -50.81 -14.20 -0.98
CA ASP A 196 -51.08 -15.10 0.14
C ASP A 196 -50.58 -16.53 -0.12
N GLY A 197 -49.81 -16.74 -1.19
CA GLY A 197 -49.28 -18.04 -1.58
C GLY A 197 -50.31 -18.95 -2.23
N SER A 198 -51.57 -18.50 -2.38
CA SER A 198 -52.62 -19.29 -3.04
C SER A 198 -52.44 -19.32 -4.56
N PHE A 199 -52.78 -20.43 -5.19
CA PHE A 199 -52.89 -20.52 -6.65
C PHE A 199 -54.24 -21.11 -7.04
N THR A 200 -54.74 -20.71 -8.20
CA THR A 200 -56.01 -21.16 -8.78
C THR A 200 -55.82 -21.39 -10.27
N ALA A 201 -56.00 -22.62 -10.72
CA ALA A 201 -56.06 -22.99 -12.14
C ALA A 201 -57.51 -23.26 -12.53
N GLU A 202 -58.06 -22.42 -13.40
CA GLU A 202 -59.40 -22.55 -13.96
C GLU A 202 -59.38 -23.39 -15.26
N ASP A 203 -60.55 -23.87 -15.67
CA ASP A 203 -60.75 -24.60 -16.93
C ASP A 203 -59.88 -25.89 -17.08
N VAL A 204 -59.53 -26.53 -15.97
CA VAL A 204 -58.76 -27.78 -15.96
C VAL A 204 -59.71 -28.98 -16.15
N VAL A 205 -59.36 -29.95 -16.98
CA VAL A 205 -60.14 -31.20 -17.09
C VAL A 205 -59.88 -32.06 -15.86
N VAL A 206 -60.92 -32.27 -15.05
CA VAL A 206 -60.85 -32.90 -13.72
C VAL A 206 -61.62 -34.22 -13.63
N ASP A 207 -62.08 -34.78 -14.76
CA ASP A 207 -62.67 -36.13 -14.81
C ASP A 207 -61.57 -37.19 -14.98
N GLY A 208 -60.83 -37.47 -13.91
CA GLY A 208 -59.67 -38.37 -13.89
C GLY A 208 -58.47 -37.83 -13.11
N PRO A 209 -57.29 -38.43 -13.26
CA PRO A 209 -56.10 -38.02 -12.50
C PRO A 209 -55.65 -36.61 -12.88
N VAL A 210 -55.43 -35.76 -11.87
CA VAL A 210 -54.88 -34.41 -12.00
C VAL A 210 -53.51 -34.39 -11.34
N ILE A 211 -52.50 -33.84 -12.01
CA ILE A 211 -51.14 -33.73 -11.45
C ILE A 211 -50.88 -32.25 -11.14
N VAL A 212 -50.42 -31.96 -9.94
CA VAL A 212 -49.95 -30.61 -9.58
C VAL A 212 -48.48 -30.70 -9.20
N ALA A 213 -47.64 -29.88 -9.81
CA ALA A 213 -46.19 -29.91 -9.58
C ALA A 213 -45.58 -28.51 -9.60
N ILE A 214 -44.49 -28.33 -8.85
CA ILE A 214 -43.67 -27.12 -8.91
C ILE A 214 -42.39 -27.42 -9.70
N ASP A 215 -42.04 -26.50 -10.60
CA ASP A 215 -40.77 -26.52 -11.29
C ASP A 215 -39.66 -26.01 -10.35
N LEU A 216 -38.69 -26.87 -10.01
CA LEU A 216 -37.57 -26.50 -9.15
C LEU A 216 -36.45 -25.77 -9.91
N GLU A 217 -36.54 -25.73 -11.24
CA GLU A 217 -35.65 -24.94 -12.08
C GLU A 217 -36.20 -23.52 -12.31
N ASP A 218 -37.34 -23.18 -11.71
CA ASP A 218 -37.93 -21.85 -11.77
C ASP A 218 -36.95 -20.81 -11.18
N PRO A 219 -36.48 -19.82 -11.97
CA PRO A 219 -35.58 -18.78 -11.47
C PRO A 219 -36.23 -17.87 -10.41
N SER A 220 -37.55 -17.96 -10.21
CA SER A 220 -38.27 -17.28 -9.13
C SER A 220 -38.07 -17.95 -7.76
N LEU A 221 -37.69 -19.24 -7.73
CA LEU A 221 -37.43 -19.97 -6.50
C LEU A 221 -36.05 -19.57 -5.94
N PRO A 222 -35.97 -19.11 -4.69
CA PRO A 222 -34.69 -18.88 -4.03
C PRO A 222 -33.91 -20.19 -3.88
N GLU A 223 -32.63 -20.21 -4.28
CA GLU A 223 -31.73 -21.37 -4.16
C GLU A 223 -31.56 -21.87 -2.71
N SER A 224 -31.87 -21.00 -1.74
CA SER A 224 -31.80 -21.27 -0.31
C SER A 224 -33.04 -22.00 0.25
N LEU A 225 -34.00 -22.37 -0.60
CA LEU A 225 -35.17 -23.16 -0.20
C LEU A 225 -35.10 -24.59 -0.74
N VAL A 226 -35.52 -25.55 0.08
CA VAL A 226 -35.63 -26.96 -0.29
C VAL A 226 -37.05 -27.46 -0.05
N ILE A 227 -37.59 -28.21 -1.00
CA ILE A 227 -38.86 -28.94 -0.84
C ILE A 227 -38.57 -30.43 -0.70
N SER A 228 -39.39 -31.15 0.07
CA SER A 228 -39.30 -32.60 0.09
C SER A 228 -39.70 -33.15 -1.29
N SER A 229 -38.97 -34.16 -1.79
CA SER A 229 -39.29 -34.80 -3.08
C SER A 229 -40.73 -35.36 -3.15
N ALA A 230 -41.30 -35.72 -2.00
CA ALA A 230 -42.68 -36.17 -1.88
C ALA A 230 -43.70 -35.03 -2.06
N ASN A 231 -43.33 -33.80 -1.73
CA ASN A 231 -44.21 -32.63 -1.85
C ASN A 231 -44.04 -31.89 -3.19
N GLN A 232 -43.01 -32.19 -3.99
CA GLN A 232 -42.78 -31.51 -5.27
C GLN A 232 -43.88 -31.79 -6.31
N ARG A 233 -44.51 -32.96 -6.22
CA ARG A 233 -45.55 -33.43 -7.14
C ARG A 233 -46.66 -34.12 -6.37
N GLN A 234 -47.89 -33.75 -6.67
CA GLN A 234 -49.10 -34.35 -6.11
C GLN A 234 -49.93 -34.97 -7.22
N ASP A 235 -50.23 -36.25 -7.10
CA ASP A 235 -51.18 -36.94 -7.98
C ASP A 235 -52.54 -36.98 -7.28
N LEU A 236 -53.49 -36.18 -7.78
CA LEU A 236 -54.83 -35.97 -7.21
C LEU A 236 -55.88 -36.76 -8.01
N ASP A 237 -56.92 -37.25 -7.34
CA ASP A 237 -58.05 -37.93 -7.98
C ASP A 237 -59.14 -36.90 -8.33
N GLY A 238 -59.28 -36.58 -9.61
CA GLY A 238 -60.30 -35.67 -10.11
C GLY A 238 -61.64 -36.42 -10.25
N GLY A 239 -62.62 -36.02 -9.44
CA GLY A 239 -63.98 -36.57 -9.49
C GLY A 239 -65.07 -35.53 -9.18
N GLY A 240 -64.72 -34.24 -9.18
CA GLY A 240 -65.61 -33.13 -8.84
C GLY A 240 -65.24 -31.84 -9.57
N THR A 241 -66.04 -30.78 -9.41
CA THR A 241 -65.79 -29.47 -10.06
C THR A 241 -64.67 -28.68 -9.41
N ASP A 242 -64.31 -29.01 -8.17
CA ASP A 242 -63.27 -28.34 -7.41
C ASP A 242 -62.31 -29.39 -6.86
N VAL A 243 -61.04 -29.30 -7.25
CA VAL A 243 -59.94 -30.15 -6.78
C VAL A 243 -59.04 -29.28 -5.91
N VAL A 244 -58.76 -29.74 -4.69
CA VAL A 244 -57.91 -29.02 -3.75
C VAL A 244 -56.60 -29.78 -3.62
N ALA A 245 -55.49 -29.16 -4.01
CA ALA A 245 -54.15 -29.66 -3.78
C ALA A 245 -53.76 -29.46 -2.32
N GLU A 246 -52.96 -30.38 -1.78
CA GLU A 246 -52.24 -30.14 -0.53
C GLU A 246 -51.25 -28.98 -0.73
N ALA A 247 -50.85 -28.35 0.36
CA ALA A 247 -49.95 -27.22 0.24
C ALA A 247 -48.51 -27.66 -0.08
N PHE A 248 -47.85 -26.90 -0.93
CA PHE A 248 -46.44 -27.07 -1.22
C PHE A 248 -45.62 -26.36 -0.14
N VAL A 249 -44.93 -27.17 0.67
CA VAL A 249 -44.18 -26.70 1.84
C VAL A 249 -42.69 -26.70 1.55
N PHE A 250 -42.10 -25.52 1.51
CA PHE A 250 -40.65 -25.30 1.42
C PHE A 250 -40.04 -25.15 2.80
N ARG A 251 -38.78 -25.53 2.93
CA ARG A 251 -37.96 -25.29 4.12
C ARG A 251 -36.75 -24.46 3.76
N PRO A 252 -36.30 -23.58 4.66
CA PRO A 252 -34.98 -22.99 4.56
C PRO A 252 -33.93 -24.10 4.54
N ASN A 253 -33.06 -24.08 3.54
CA ASN A 253 -31.94 -24.99 3.42
C ASN A 253 -30.80 -24.55 4.36
N VAL A 254 -31.03 -24.70 5.67
CA VAL A 254 -30.13 -24.18 6.69
C VAL A 254 -29.41 -25.28 7.45
N VAL A 255 -28.13 -25.07 7.70
CA VAL A 255 -27.33 -25.88 8.62
C VAL A 255 -27.91 -25.74 10.04
N PRO A 256 -27.91 -26.80 10.87
CA PRO A 256 -28.31 -26.69 12.28
C PRO A 256 -27.53 -25.60 12.98
N ARG A 257 -28.22 -24.79 13.80
CA ARG A 257 -27.67 -23.63 14.50
C ARG A 257 -26.32 -23.93 15.17
N ASP A 258 -26.27 -24.97 16.01
CA ASP A 258 -25.07 -25.33 16.77
C ASP A 258 -23.88 -25.69 15.86
N ALA A 259 -24.15 -26.26 14.68
CA ALA A 259 -23.12 -26.59 13.72
C ALA A 259 -22.60 -25.33 13.01
N ALA A 260 -23.48 -24.40 12.61
CA ALA A 260 -23.08 -23.11 12.04
C ALA A 260 -22.25 -22.28 13.05
N GLU A 261 -22.70 -22.20 14.31
CA GLU A 261 -21.95 -21.53 15.39
C GLU A 261 -20.58 -22.18 15.63
N SER A 262 -20.52 -23.52 15.66
CA SER A 262 -19.27 -24.25 15.82
C SER A 262 -18.31 -24.06 14.65
N ASN A 263 -18.81 -23.99 13.42
CA ASN A 263 -18.00 -23.74 12.23
C ASN A 263 -17.41 -22.33 12.28
N LEU A 264 -18.23 -21.32 12.60
CA LEU A 264 -17.80 -19.93 12.65
C LEU A 264 -16.80 -19.67 13.79
N LEU A 265 -17.02 -20.23 14.98
CA LEU A 265 -16.06 -20.17 16.10
C LEU A 265 -14.74 -20.87 15.77
N GLY A 266 -14.78 -21.93 14.95
CA GLY A 266 -13.59 -22.62 14.47
C GLY A 266 -12.75 -21.73 13.54
N ALA A 267 -13.39 -20.93 12.70
CA ALA A 267 -12.72 -20.00 11.79
C ALA A 267 -12.26 -18.71 12.50
N TYR A 268 -13.06 -18.19 13.43
CA TYR A 268 -12.86 -16.89 14.09
C TYR A 268 -12.92 -17.02 15.62
N PRO A 269 -11.88 -17.59 16.26
CA PRO A 269 -11.89 -17.88 17.70
C PRO A 269 -11.86 -16.63 18.61
N ASP A 270 -11.55 -15.46 18.04
CA ASP A 270 -11.47 -14.20 18.78
C ASP A 270 -12.82 -13.46 18.89
N LEU A 271 -13.85 -13.91 18.16
CA LEU A 271 -15.21 -13.36 18.27
C LEU A 271 -15.88 -13.83 19.56
N ASP A 272 -16.70 -12.97 20.17
CA ASP A 272 -17.51 -13.36 21.33
C ASP A 272 -18.59 -14.38 20.92
N LEU A 273 -18.90 -15.32 21.80
CA LEU A 273 -19.88 -16.37 21.54
C LEU A 273 -21.28 -15.78 21.30
N ALA A 274 -21.62 -14.71 22.01
CA ALA A 274 -22.87 -13.97 21.79
C ALA A 274 -22.91 -13.27 20.41
N THR A 275 -21.77 -12.77 19.93
CA THR A 275 -21.62 -12.21 18.58
C THR A 275 -21.88 -13.28 17.54
N VAL A 276 -21.20 -14.43 17.63
CA VAL A 276 -21.37 -15.55 16.70
C VAL A 276 -22.82 -16.02 16.65
N ALA A 277 -23.44 -16.24 17.81
CA ALA A 277 -24.85 -16.64 17.89
C ALA A 277 -25.77 -15.63 17.18
N THR A 278 -25.54 -14.33 17.38
CA THR A 278 -26.32 -13.26 16.75
C THR A 278 -26.14 -13.23 15.23
N LEU A 279 -24.90 -13.34 14.75
CA LEU A 279 -24.61 -13.35 13.31
C LEU A 279 -25.26 -14.54 12.60
N VAL A 280 -25.19 -15.73 13.22
CA VAL A 280 -25.84 -16.94 12.71
C VAL A 280 -27.37 -16.80 12.72
N ASP A 281 -27.97 -16.29 13.80
CA ASP A 281 -29.41 -16.10 13.89
C ASP A 281 -29.91 -15.11 12.82
N VAL A 282 -29.23 -13.98 12.64
CA VAL A 282 -29.57 -12.97 11.62
C VAL A 282 -29.41 -13.52 10.20
N ALA A 283 -28.32 -14.23 9.92
CA ALA A 283 -28.07 -14.81 8.59
C ALA A 283 -29.09 -15.92 8.24
N ARG A 284 -29.48 -16.76 9.20
CA ARG A 284 -30.54 -17.77 9.01
C ARG A 284 -31.89 -17.12 8.75
N GLU A 285 -32.21 -16.04 9.46
CA GLU A 285 -33.45 -15.29 9.23
C GLU A 285 -33.42 -14.53 7.89
N ASP A 286 -32.24 -14.09 7.44
CA ASP A 286 -32.06 -13.43 6.15
C ASP A 286 -32.43 -14.32 4.97
N ILE A 287 -32.23 -15.63 5.06
CA ILE A 287 -32.69 -16.59 4.04
C ILE A 287 -34.23 -16.50 3.87
N VAL A 288 -34.96 -16.50 4.99
CA VAL A 288 -36.43 -16.35 4.98
C VAL A 288 -36.82 -14.94 4.51
N ARG A 289 -36.07 -13.92 4.91
CA ARG A 289 -36.33 -12.52 4.55
C ARG A 289 -36.17 -12.29 3.04
N ILE A 290 -35.11 -12.84 2.43
CA ILE A 290 -34.86 -12.79 0.99
C ILE A 290 -35.98 -13.50 0.24
N ALA A 291 -36.42 -14.67 0.70
CA ALA A 291 -37.53 -15.40 0.10
C ALA A 291 -38.88 -14.62 0.16
N ARG A 292 -39.02 -13.68 1.11
CA ARG A 292 -40.15 -12.73 1.20
C ARG A 292 -39.97 -11.47 0.37
N GLY A 293 -38.90 -11.37 -0.43
CA GLY A 293 -38.54 -10.15 -1.18
C GLY A 293 -38.13 -8.98 -0.28
N ARG A 294 -37.71 -9.24 0.96
CA ARG A 294 -37.18 -8.22 1.88
C ARG A 294 -35.65 -8.19 1.83
N SER A 295 -35.08 -7.05 2.20
CA SER A 295 -33.62 -6.85 2.19
C SER A 295 -32.94 -7.55 3.38
N PRO A 296 -31.77 -8.19 3.17
CA PRO A 296 -31.01 -8.85 4.23
C PRO A 296 -30.53 -7.84 5.28
N GLN A 297 -30.55 -8.24 6.55
CA GLN A 297 -30.19 -7.43 7.71
C GLN A 297 -28.71 -7.60 8.10
N LEU A 298 -28.06 -8.70 7.72
CA LEU A 298 -26.63 -8.91 7.96
C LEU A 298 -25.79 -7.78 7.34
N SER A 299 -26.20 -7.29 6.17
CA SER A 299 -25.61 -6.11 5.51
C SER A 299 -25.64 -4.83 6.36
N GLN A 300 -26.61 -4.71 7.27
CA GLN A 300 -26.67 -3.57 8.20
C GLN A 300 -25.67 -3.72 9.34
N ILE A 301 -25.46 -4.95 9.84
CA ILE A 301 -24.41 -5.24 10.83
C ILE A 301 -23.04 -4.94 10.21
N GLU A 302 -22.83 -5.37 8.96
CA GLU A 302 -21.62 -5.06 8.19
C GLU A 302 -21.38 -3.55 8.11
N ALA A 303 -22.35 -2.81 7.59
CA ALA A 303 -22.23 -1.37 7.40
C ALA A 303 -21.89 -0.66 8.71
N ARG A 304 -22.50 -1.08 9.83
CA ARG A 304 -22.20 -0.53 11.15
C ARG A 304 -20.82 -0.90 11.66
N ALA A 305 -20.37 -2.13 11.45
CA ALA A 305 -19.02 -2.57 11.83
C ALA A 305 -17.96 -1.81 11.02
N LEU A 306 -18.15 -1.69 9.71
CA LEU A 306 -17.26 -0.95 8.81
C LEU A 306 -17.20 0.55 9.15
N ASP A 307 -18.34 1.17 9.43
CA ASP A 307 -18.40 2.58 9.87
C ASP A 307 -17.66 2.75 11.21
N ALA A 308 -17.87 1.86 12.17
CA ALA A 308 -17.20 1.94 13.48
C ALA A 308 -15.68 1.78 13.35
N ALA A 309 -15.21 0.82 12.55
CA ALA A 309 -13.80 0.60 12.29
C ALA A 309 -13.17 1.77 11.51
N GLY A 310 -13.83 2.26 10.46
CA GLY A 310 -13.36 3.40 9.67
C GLY A 310 -13.21 4.67 10.50
N ASN A 311 -14.21 5.00 11.31
CA ASN A 311 -14.16 6.16 12.20
C ASN A 311 -13.03 6.05 13.24
N ALA A 312 -12.74 4.84 13.73
CA ALA A 312 -11.64 4.62 14.67
C ALA A 312 -10.26 4.79 13.99
N LEU A 313 -10.13 4.33 12.75
CA LEU A 313 -8.89 4.39 11.98
C LEU A 313 -8.59 5.80 11.43
N GLU A 314 -9.60 6.65 11.24
CA GLU A 314 -9.44 8.01 10.73
C GLU A 314 -8.52 8.88 11.62
N SER A 315 -8.58 8.72 12.94
CA SER A 315 -7.71 9.45 13.88
C SER A 315 -6.26 8.95 13.94
N GLY A 316 -5.99 7.81 13.33
CA GLY A 316 -4.75 7.07 13.50
C GLY A 316 -4.69 6.41 14.88
N ILE A 317 -4.39 5.12 14.93
CA ILE A 317 -4.30 4.33 16.15
C ILE A 317 -2.88 3.79 16.28
N GLU A 318 -2.25 4.01 17.43
CA GLU A 318 -0.97 3.38 17.78
C GLU A 318 -1.18 1.98 18.37
N GLU A 319 -0.19 1.10 18.24
CA GLU A 319 -0.27 -0.28 18.75
C GLU A 319 -0.64 -0.35 20.24
N SER A 320 -0.13 0.59 21.05
CA SER A 320 -0.44 0.65 22.47
C SER A 320 -1.88 1.10 22.79
N GLU A 321 -2.53 1.78 21.85
CA GLU A 321 -3.89 2.33 22.01
C GLU A 321 -4.97 1.36 21.55
N VAL A 322 -4.64 0.38 20.71
CA VAL A 322 -5.61 -0.59 20.15
C VAL A 322 -6.54 -1.18 21.21
N PRO A 323 -6.08 -1.68 22.38
CA PRO A 323 -6.98 -2.22 23.40
C PRO A 323 -7.97 -1.19 23.96
N ALA A 324 -7.53 0.06 24.12
CA ALA A 324 -8.37 1.14 24.62
C ALA A 324 -9.42 1.56 23.58
N VAL A 325 -9.03 1.66 22.31
CA VAL A 325 -9.96 1.99 21.21
C VAL A 325 -10.98 0.85 21.02
N ARG A 326 -10.57 -0.42 21.11
CA ARG A 326 -11.49 -1.56 21.09
C ARG A 326 -12.54 -1.47 22.21
N ALA A 327 -12.12 -1.15 23.44
CA ALA A 327 -13.05 -0.94 24.54
C ALA A 327 -13.98 0.26 24.32
N GLN A 328 -13.48 1.33 23.69
CA GLN A 328 -14.28 2.50 23.33
C GLN A 328 -15.33 2.18 22.26
N ILE A 329 -14.98 1.42 21.21
CA ILE A 329 -15.92 0.98 20.17
C ILE A 329 -17.07 0.19 20.80
N LYS A 330 -16.76 -0.74 21.71
CA LYS A 330 -17.78 -1.51 22.47
C LYS A 330 -18.68 -0.62 23.35
N GLN A 331 -18.20 0.55 23.77
CA GLN A 331 -18.97 1.50 24.59
C GLN A 331 -19.67 2.60 23.77
N SER A 332 -19.32 2.77 22.49
CA SER A 332 -19.79 3.89 21.68
C SER A 332 -21.27 3.74 21.31
N ALA A 333 -22.04 4.81 21.52
CA ALA A 333 -23.46 4.84 21.16
C ALA A 333 -23.70 4.80 19.64
N THR A 334 -22.73 5.21 18.83
CA THR A 334 -22.84 5.21 17.36
C THR A 334 -22.91 3.78 16.81
N THR A 335 -22.23 2.84 17.46
CA THR A 335 -22.30 1.41 17.13
C THR A 335 -23.57 0.73 17.69
N ARG A 336 -24.31 1.41 18.58
CA ARG A 336 -25.50 0.87 19.28
C ARG A 336 -26.81 1.00 18.52
N LEU A 337 -26.80 1.36 17.23
CA LEU A 337 -28.02 1.52 16.45
C LEU A 337 -27.98 0.71 15.15
N VAL A 338 -27.95 -0.61 15.31
CA VAL A 338 -28.44 -1.53 14.27
C VAL A 338 -29.96 -1.63 14.41
N ILE A 339 -30.68 -1.49 13.29
CA ILE A 339 -32.14 -1.54 13.27
C ILE A 339 -32.54 -2.82 12.52
N ILE A 340 -33.06 -3.81 13.24
CA ILE A 340 -33.60 -5.04 12.66
C ILE A 340 -35.12 -4.95 12.65
N ASP A 341 -35.72 -5.17 11.48
CA ASP A 341 -37.18 -5.11 11.28
C ASP A 341 -37.84 -3.83 11.84
N GLY A 342 -37.14 -2.71 11.71
CA GLY A 342 -37.61 -1.39 12.13
C GLY A 342 -37.51 -1.12 13.63
N GLN A 343 -36.89 -2.00 14.42
CA GLN A 343 -36.61 -1.79 15.85
C GLN A 343 -35.10 -1.82 16.13
N PRO A 344 -34.59 -1.02 17.09
CA PRO A 344 -33.22 -1.15 17.54
C PRO A 344 -32.94 -2.53 18.13
N ASP A 345 -31.88 -3.18 17.67
CA ASP A 345 -31.45 -4.48 18.18
C ASP A 345 -30.10 -4.34 18.90
N GLU A 346 -30.11 -4.60 20.21
CA GLU A 346 -28.92 -4.46 21.06
C GLU A 346 -27.89 -5.57 20.79
N SER A 347 -28.35 -6.79 20.50
CA SER A 347 -27.47 -7.94 20.20
C SER A 347 -26.75 -7.73 18.88
N ALA A 348 -27.46 -7.31 17.83
CA ALA A 348 -26.88 -7.02 16.52
C ALA A 348 -25.92 -5.83 16.58
N SER A 349 -26.24 -4.84 17.40
CA SER A 349 -25.35 -3.71 17.66
C SER A 349 -24.08 -4.13 18.41
N ALA A 350 -24.19 -5.01 19.40
CA ALA A 350 -23.06 -5.58 20.11
C ALA A 350 -22.17 -6.41 19.17
N ALA A 351 -22.79 -7.21 18.28
CA ALA A 351 -22.10 -7.98 17.26
C ALA A 351 -21.31 -7.08 16.29
N ALA A 352 -21.91 -5.99 15.81
CA ALA A 352 -21.21 -5.01 14.97
C ALA A 352 -20.00 -4.38 15.69
N ALA A 353 -20.15 -4.04 16.97
CA ALA A 353 -19.06 -3.47 17.78
C ALA A 353 -17.93 -4.47 18.04
N ASP A 354 -18.28 -5.74 18.25
CA ASP A 354 -17.32 -6.80 18.47
C ASP A 354 -16.53 -7.12 17.19
N LEU A 355 -17.21 -7.25 16.04
CA LEU A 355 -16.57 -7.38 14.72
C LEU A 355 -15.58 -6.24 14.46
N ALA A 356 -16.04 -5.00 14.59
CA ALA A 356 -15.18 -3.82 14.43
C ALA A 356 -13.98 -3.84 15.38
N GLY A 357 -14.18 -4.28 16.63
CA GLY A 357 -13.14 -4.35 17.64
C GLY A 357 -12.11 -5.46 17.39
N VAL A 358 -12.54 -6.67 17.05
CA VAL A 358 -11.66 -7.84 16.84
C VAL A 358 -10.72 -7.59 15.67
N PHE A 359 -11.23 -7.05 14.57
CA PHE A 359 -10.44 -6.78 13.36
C PHE A 359 -9.70 -5.44 13.37
N LEU A 360 -9.90 -4.60 14.39
CA LEU A 360 -9.19 -3.32 14.49
C LEU A 360 -7.67 -3.51 14.63
N MET A 361 -6.91 -2.78 13.83
CA MET A 361 -5.45 -2.78 13.84
C MET A 361 -4.89 -1.37 14.05
N ALA A 362 -3.65 -1.27 14.53
CA ALA A 362 -2.93 -0.02 14.53
C ALA A 362 -2.64 0.41 13.08
N ASN A 363 -2.86 1.69 12.78
CA ASN A 363 -2.60 2.26 11.48
C ASN A 363 -1.76 3.54 11.54
N ARG A 364 -1.19 3.88 12.71
CA ARG A 364 -0.09 4.84 12.76
C ARG A 364 1.23 4.13 12.49
N VAL A 365 1.91 4.60 11.45
CA VAL A 365 3.23 4.13 11.06
C VAL A 365 4.20 5.31 11.08
N GLU A 366 5.46 5.03 11.38
CA GLU A 366 6.50 6.04 11.34
C GLU A 366 6.73 6.49 9.88
N ASP A 367 6.74 7.81 9.68
CA ASP A 367 7.18 8.44 8.43
C ASP A 367 8.69 8.65 8.52
N GLU A 368 9.44 7.60 8.18
CA GLU A 368 10.90 7.60 8.20
C GLU A 368 11.49 8.77 7.40
N ALA A 369 10.88 9.15 6.28
CA ALA A 369 11.39 10.24 5.47
C ALA A 369 11.25 11.59 6.17
N LEU A 370 10.05 11.90 6.69
CA LEU A 370 9.84 13.12 7.46
C LEU A 370 10.63 13.13 8.77
N PHE A 371 10.82 11.97 9.39
CA PHE A 371 11.62 11.84 10.59
C PHE A 371 13.09 12.18 10.33
N LEU A 372 13.70 11.60 9.29
CA LEU A 372 15.07 11.91 8.89
C LEU A 372 15.22 13.39 8.49
N ASP A 373 14.26 13.96 7.75
CA ASP A 373 14.26 15.38 7.40
C ASP A 373 14.22 16.28 8.66
N GLN A 374 13.47 15.88 9.70
CA GLN A 374 13.43 16.60 10.97
C GLN A 374 14.71 16.41 11.80
N GLN A 375 15.34 15.24 11.78
CA GLN A 375 16.65 15.03 12.38
C GLN A 375 17.70 15.94 11.75
N ASP A 376 17.76 16.00 10.42
CA ASP A 376 18.69 16.86 9.71
C ASP A 376 18.43 18.34 10.00
N ALA A 377 17.15 18.76 10.01
CA ALA A 377 16.78 20.12 10.38
C ALA A 377 17.14 20.46 11.85
N ALA A 378 17.01 19.50 12.77
CA ALA A 378 17.39 19.69 14.16
C ALA A 378 18.91 19.81 14.32
N ALA A 379 19.69 19.02 13.57
CA ALA A 379 21.15 19.13 13.52
C ALA A 379 21.60 20.49 12.98
N GLU A 380 21.00 20.97 11.88
CA GLU A 380 21.35 22.28 11.28
C GLU A 380 21.04 23.47 12.21
N LEU A 381 20.11 23.31 13.16
CA LEU A 381 19.80 24.33 14.16
C LEU A 381 20.77 24.35 15.35
N VAL A 382 21.67 23.36 15.48
CA VAL A 382 22.67 23.34 16.53
C VAL A 382 23.74 24.38 16.23
N PRO A 383 23.98 25.37 17.11
CA PRO A 383 25.05 26.31 16.93
C PRO A 383 26.41 25.64 17.11
N ASP A 384 27.40 26.09 16.34
CA ASP A 384 28.79 25.66 16.46
C ASP A 384 29.31 25.82 17.89
N VAL A 385 29.99 24.79 18.41
CA VAL A 385 30.64 24.84 19.71
C VAL A 385 31.98 25.55 19.55
N GLU A 386 32.04 26.79 20.01
CA GLU A 386 33.24 27.62 19.93
C GLU A 386 34.13 27.47 21.18
N VAL A 387 35.44 27.35 20.97
CA VAL A 387 36.49 27.38 22.00
C VAL A 387 37.32 28.65 21.83
N ASP A 388 37.32 29.48 22.86
CA ASP A 388 38.07 30.73 22.89
C ASP A 388 39.46 30.52 23.51
N TYR A 389 40.51 30.90 22.78
CA TYR A 389 41.88 30.95 23.29
C TYR A 389 42.29 32.41 23.51
N SER A 390 42.75 32.74 24.72
CA SER A 390 43.28 34.06 25.06
C SER A 390 44.77 34.19 24.78
N PRO A 391 45.31 35.41 24.57
CA PRO A 391 46.76 35.60 24.42
C PRO A 391 47.52 35.09 25.65
N GLY A 392 48.54 34.27 25.42
CA GLY A 392 49.34 33.61 26.45
C GLY A 392 48.74 32.32 26.99
N GLU A 393 47.57 31.90 26.51
CA GLU A 393 46.95 30.63 26.88
C GLU A 393 47.63 29.46 26.16
N LEU A 394 47.81 28.36 26.90
CA LEU A 394 48.37 27.14 26.37
C LEU A 394 47.35 26.47 25.44
N ILE A 395 47.72 26.25 24.18
CA ILE A 395 46.87 25.55 23.22
C ILE A 395 47.08 24.04 23.33
N VAL A 396 48.34 23.60 23.37
CA VAL A 396 48.72 22.19 23.61
C VAL A 396 50.12 22.12 24.24
N GLY A 397 50.24 21.32 25.29
CA GLY A 397 51.49 21.06 26.00
C GLY A 397 52.39 20.01 25.32
N VAL A 398 53.66 19.97 25.73
CA VAL A 398 54.58 18.89 25.28
C VAL A 398 54.12 17.56 25.86
N GLY A 399 53.93 16.57 25.00
CA GLY A 399 53.45 15.24 25.40
C GLY A 399 51.93 15.10 25.44
N GLU A 400 51.17 16.16 25.14
CA GLU A 400 49.71 16.12 25.00
C GLU A 400 49.31 15.78 23.56
N GLU A 401 48.17 15.13 23.40
CA GLU A 401 47.59 14.86 22.08
C GLU A 401 47.01 16.15 21.49
N ILE A 402 47.30 16.41 20.22
CA ILE A 402 46.78 17.57 19.50
C ILE A 402 45.31 17.32 19.18
N SER A 403 44.42 18.01 19.89
CA SER A 403 42.98 18.03 19.61
C SER A 403 42.65 18.82 18.34
N GLN A 404 41.47 18.60 17.77
CA GLN A 404 41.00 19.32 16.57
C GLN A 404 40.93 20.84 16.77
N PRO A 405 40.32 21.37 17.86
CA PRO A 405 40.33 22.82 18.10
C PRO A 405 41.76 23.36 18.32
N ALA A 406 42.65 22.58 18.93
CA ALA A 406 44.05 22.97 19.09
C ALA A 406 44.80 23.05 17.75
N LEU A 407 44.59 22.09 16.85
CA LEU A 407 45.17 22.10 15.50
C LEU A 407 44.69 23.31 14.70
N ALA A 408 43.36 23.53 14.68
CA ALA A 408 42.77 24.67 13.98
C ALA A 408 43.20 26.02 14.59
N ALA A 409 43.40 26.10 15.90
CA ALA A 409 43.99 27.27 16.55
C ALA A 409 45.45 27.50 16.13
N ILE A 410 46.28 26.46 16.10
CA ILE A 410 47.69 26.55 15.66
C ILE A 410 47.78 27.00 14.20
N GLU A 411 46.91 26.49 13.32
CA GLU A 411 46.85 26.87 11.91
C GLU A 411 46.32 28.30 11.72
N GLY A 412 45.24 28.68 12.42
CA GLY A 412 44.65 30.03 12.35
C GLY A 412 45.54 31.12 12.94
N LEU A 413 46.33 30.78 13.96
CA LEU A 413 47.37 31.65 14.52
C LEU A 413 48.69 31.57 13.77
N ASP A 414 48.82 30.65 12.81
CA ASP A 414 50.00 30.50 11.95
C ASP A 414 51.29 30.19 12.75
N LEU A 415 51.14 29.53 13.91
CA LEU A 415 52.23 29.24 14.86
C LEU A 415 53.21 28.18 14.34
N ASN A 416 52.85 27.42 13.29
CA ASN A 416 53.70 26.40 12.68
C ASN A 416 54.55 26.93 11.50
N ARG A 417 54.65 28.25 11.29
CA ARG A 417 55.53 28.77 10.24
C ARG A 417 57.01 28.59 10.62
N PRO A 418 57.83 28.03 9.72
CA PRO A 418 59.28 28.07 9.89
C PRO A 418 59.74 29.53 9.81
N ASP A 419 60.32 30.03 10.89
CA ASP A 419 60.87 31.39 10.99
C ASP A 419 61.63 31.79 9.70
N PRO A 420 61.20 32.81 8.94
CA PRO A 420 61.88 33.22 7.71
C PRO A 420 63.27 33.86 7.95
N VAL A 421 63.65 34.05 9.22
CA VAL A 421 64.81 34.82 9.66
C VAL A 421 66.15 34.18 9.22
N GLY A 422 66.17 32.91 8.80
CA GLY A 422 67.39 32.24 8.36
C GLY A 422 67.86 32.58 6.93
N TYR A 423 66.95 32.88 5.99
CA TYR A 423 67.32 32.95 4.58
C TYR A 423 68.05 34.25 4.19
N GLY A 424 67.70 35.38 4.82
CA GLY A 424 68.31 36.69 4.51
C GLY A 424 69.79 36.76 4.91
N ALA A 425 70.14 36.26 6.10
CA ALA A 425 71.52 36.23 6.58
C ALA A 425 72.41 35.29 5.74
N LEU A 426 71.85 34.17 5.27
CA LEU A 426 72.55 33.21 4.42
C LEU A 426 72.77 33.72 2.99
N ALA A 427 71.78 34.41 2.41
CA ALA A 427 71.95 35.05 1.11
C ALA A 427 73.12 36.05 1.14
N VAL A 428 73.21 36.86 2.20
CA VAL A 428 74.32 37.79 2.42
C VAL A 428 75.65 37.06 2.58
N LEU A 429 75.71 36.00 3.41
CA LEU A 429 76.95 35.24 3.64
C LEU A 429 77.43 34.52 2.37
N SER A 430 76.52 33.95 1.58
CA SER A 430 76.84 33.35 0.28
C SER A 430 77.35 34.38 -0.71
N ALA A 431 76.73 35.57 -0.78
CA ALA A 431 77.18 36.67 -1.63
C ALA A 431 78.58 37.13 -1.24
N VAL A 432 78.87 37.23 0.07
CA VAL A 432 80.21 37.56 0.59
C VAL A 432 81.24 36.50 0.19
N LEU A 433 80.91 35.21 0.34
CA LEU A 433 81.81 34.12 -0.04
C LEU A 433 82.10 34.12 -1.55
N VAL A 434 81.07 34.28 -2.38
CA VAL A 434 81.20 34.38 -3.84
C VAL A 434 82.06 35.57 -4.22
N LEU A 435 81.85 36.72 -3.58
CA LEU A 435 82.64 37.93 -3.80
C LEU A 435 84.10 37.75 -3.36
N MET A 436 84.33 37.03 -2.26
CA MET A 436 85.68 36.73 -1.78
C MET A 436 86.42 35.78 -2.74
N ILE A 437 85.74 34.75 -3.25
CA ILE A 437 86.30 33.84 -4.27
C ILE A 437 86.58 34.62 -5.56
N PHE A 438 85.65 35.49 -5.98
CA PHE A 438 85.85 36.35 -7.15
C PHE A 438 87.07 37.25 -6.99
N ALA A 439 87.22 37.92 -5.85
CA ALA A 439 88.36 38.76 -5.53
C ALA A 439 89.68 37.96 -5.48
N TYR A 440 89.65 36.76 -4.91
CA TYR A 440 90.81 35.86 -4.87
C TYR A 440 91.26 35.44 -6.28
N LEU A 441 90.30 35.05 -7.15
CA LEU A 441 90.58 34.68 -8.53
C LEU A 441 91.09 35.87 -9.36
N ALA A 442 90.52 37.06 -9.15
CA ALA A 442 90.99 38.31 -9.77
C ALA A 442 92.43 38.64 -9.38
N ARG A 443 92.81 38.41 -8.12
CA ARG A 443 94.14 38.78 -7.61
C ARG A 443 95.23 37.77 -7.94
N PHE A 444 94.97 36.46 -7.84
CA PHE A 444 96.03 35.44 -7.91
C PHE A 444 96.14 34.71 -9.24
N ARG A 445 95.19 34.91 -10.17
CA ARG A 445 95.31 34.41 -11.55
C ARG A 445 94.91 35.49 -12.57
N PRO A 446 95.70 36.57 -12.72
CA PRO A 446 95.38 37.67 -13.63
C PRO A 446 95.22 37.24 -15.10
N GLY A 447 95.78 36.10 -15.51
CA GLY A 447 95.59 35.52 -16.85
C GLY A 447 94.18 35.01 -17.16
N PHE A 448 93.24 35.01 -16.21
CA PHE A 448 91.83 34.65 -16.45
C PHE A 448 90.99 35.80 -17.01
N TRP A 449 91.42 37.06 -16.87
CA TRP A 449 90.62 38.23 -17.26
C TRP A 449 91.24 38.88 -18.50
N PRO A 450 90.50 39.03 -19.62
CA PRO A 450 91.00 39.80 -20.75
C PRO A 450 91.13 41.28 -20.36
N PRO A 451 92.07 42.02 -20.95
CA PRO A 451 92.23 43.44 -20.73
C PRO A 451 90.94 44.19 -21.08
N THR A 452 90.57 45.12 -20.19
CA THR A 452 89.43 46.03 -20.28
C THR A 452 89.32 46.63 -21.68
N ALA A 453 88.33 46.17 -22.45
CA ALA A 453 87.98 46.78 -23.72
C ALA A 453 87.33 48.15 -23.44
N VAL A 454 88.01 49.20 -23.88
CA VAL A 454 87.52 50.58 -23.91
C VAL A 454 86.24 50.61 -24.77
N PHE A 455 85.13 51.04 -24.18
CA PHE A 455 83.85 51.23 -24.88
C PHE A 455 83.96 52.40 -25.86
N PRO A 456 83.63 52.22 -27.16
CA PRO A 456 83.33 53.34 -28.03
C PRO A 456 81.91 53.86 -27.76
N SER A 457 81.84 55.18 -27.65
CA SER A 457 80.62 55.97 -27.59
C SER A 457 79.91 56.04 -28.94
N SER A 458 78.60 56.31 -28.89
CA SER A 458 77.65 56.67 -29.97
C SER A 458 77.00 55.52 -30.75
N ALA A 459 75.67 55.39 -30.58
CA ALA A 459 74.70 55.63 -31.65
C ALA A 459 73.27 55.48 -31.10
N SER A 460 72.52 56.57 -31.21
CA SER A 460 71.07 56.67 -31.09
C SER A 460 70.33 55.77 -32.08
N SER A 461 69.32 55.03 -31.63
CA SER A 461 68.20 54.60 -32.47
C SER A 461 66.99 54.22 -31.60
N SER A 462 65.92 54.99 -31.82
CA SER A 462 64.53 54.82 -31.44
C SER A 462 63.87 53.60 -32.10
N CYS A 463 62.98 52.90 -31.38
CA CYS A 463 61.69 52.33 -31.84
C CYS A 463 61.15 51.35 -30.78
N SER A 464 60.05 51.69 -30.10
CA SER A 464 58.69 51.18 -30.33
C SER A 464 58.32 49.97 -29.45
N LEU A 465 57.46 50.25 -28.48
CA LEU A 465 56.63 49.33 -27.69
C LEU A 465 55.75 48.45 -28.58
N PRO A 466 55.39 47.24 -28.12
CA PRO A 466 54.03 46.77 -28.26
C PRO A 466 53.31 46.67 -26.90
N SER A 467 52.05 47.09 -26.97
CA SER A 467 51.01 47.13 -25.93
C SER A 467 50.61 45.72 -25.45
N PRO A 468 49.91 45.60 -24.29
CA PRO A 468 49.53 44.33 -23.70
C PRO A 468 48.17 43.85 -24.25
N SER A 469 48.09 42.59 -24.64
CA SER A 469 46.82 41.91 -24.94
C SER A 469 46.91 40.42 -24.62
N ALA A 470 46.51 40.05 -23.41
CA ALA A 470 46.05 38.70 -23.11
C ALA A 470 44.96 38.83 -22.03
N ALA A 471 43.74 39.07 -22.51
CA ALA A 471 42.54 39.10 -21.71
C ALA A 471 42.28 37.72 -21.13
N TRP A 472 41.95 37.73 -19.84
CA TRP A 472 41.26 36.67 -19.13
C TRP A 472 40.00 36.28 -19.90
N ASN A 473 39.79 34.98 -20.15
CA ASN A 473 38.53 34.46 -20.64
C ASN A 473 38.04 33.38 -19.67
N TRP A 474 37.12 33.78 -18.79
CA TRP A 474 36.29 32.91 -17.98
C TRP A 474 35.23 32.24 -18.87
N PRO A 475 34.95 30.93 -18.73
CA PRO A 475 33.72 30.38 -19.29
C PRO A 475 32.54 30.69 -18.37
N ARG A 476 31.62 31.51 -18.87
CA ARG A 476 30.29 31.73 -18.29
C ARG A 476 29.46 30.44 -18.29
N ALA A 477 28.66 30.34 -17.23
CA ALA A 477 27.54 29.43 -17.04
C ALA A 477 26.69 29.22 -18.29
N ARG A 478 26.35 27.95 -18.56
CA ARG A 478 25.20 27.59 -19.38
C ARG A 478 23.98 27.50 -18.46
N SER A 479 23.02 28.37 -18.71
CA SER A 479 21.62 28.15 -18.41
C SER A 479 21.13 26.94 -19.22
N VAL A 480 20.73 25.88 -18.54
CA VAL A 480 19.91 24.81 -19.14
C VAL A 480 18.47 25.08 -18.75
N THR A 481 17.73 25.46 -19.80
CA THR A 481 16.28 25.51 -19.89
C THR A 481 15.64 24.16 -19.55
N THR A 482 14.55 24.25 -18.78
CA THR A 482 13.45 23.30 -18.63
C THR A 482 13.09 22.57 -19.93
N PRO A 483 12.56 21.34 -19.79
CA PRO A 483 11.30 21.06 -20.47
C PRO A 483 10.25 20.47 -19.53
N THR A 484 9.08 21.09 -19.64
CA THR A 484 7.74 20.54 -19.45
C THR A 484 7.61 19.07 -19.87
N SER A 485 7.00 18.24 -19.02
CA SER A 485 6.23 17.09 -19.46
C SER A 485 5.18 16.73 -18.40
N LEU A 486 3.93 17.11 -18.68
CA LEU A 486 2.74 16.52 -18.07
C LEU A 486 2.71 15.02 -18.40
N GLY A 487 2.62 14.18 -17.37
CA GLY A 487 2.30 12.76 -17.49
C GLY A 487 1.03 12.46 -16.71
N THR A 488 -0.09 12.39 -17.43
CA THR A 488 -1.38 11.91 -16.94
C THR A 488 -1.33 10.37 -16.85
N PRO A 489 -1.68 9.73 -15.73
CA PRO A 489 -1.92 8.29 -15.74
C PRO A 489 -3.33 7.99 -16.26
N SER A 490 -3.35 7.31 -17.41
CA SER A 490 -4.51 6.72 -18.07
C SER A 490 -5.09 5.55 -17.26
N ARG A 491 -6.40 5.64 -17.04
CA ARG A 491 -7.33 4.63 -16.52
C ARG A 491 -7.35 3.36 -17.39
N PRO A 492 -7.29 2.14 -16.84
CA PRO A 492 -7.59 0.91 -17.58
C PRO A 492 -9.11 0.68 -17.69
N PRO A 493 -9.60 0.07 -18.78
CA PRO A 493 -11.01 -0.22 -18.98
C PRO A 493 -11.46 -1.48 -18.22
N ALA A 494 -12.72 -1.44 -17.82
CA ALA A 494 -13.49 -2.55 -17.30
C ALA A 494 -13.50 -3.74 -18.27
N SER A 495 -13.23 -4.93 -17.75
CA SER A 495 -13.65 -6.20 -18.34
C SER A 495 -14.85 -6.69 -17.55
N GLY A 496 -16.00 -6.72 -18.21
CA GLY A 496 -17.11 -7.57 -17.83
C GLY A 496 -16.96 -8.93 -18.48
N SER A 497 -17.31 -9.96 -17.73
CA SER A 497 -17.88 -11.23 -18.16
C SER A 497 -18.68 -11.77 -17.01
#